data_AF-A0A1A8MS98-F1
#
_entry.id   AF-A0A1A8MS98-F1
#
_cell.length_a   1.000
_cell.length_b   1.000
_cell.length_c   1.000
_cell.angle_alpha   90.00
_cell.angle_beta   90.00
_cell.angle_gamma   90.00
#
_symmetry.space_group_name_H-M   'P 1'
#
loop_
_entity.id
_entity.type
_entity.pdbx_description
1 polymer ?
#
loop_
_entity_poly.entity_id
_entity_poly.type
_entity_poly.pdbx_seq_one_letter_code
_entity_poly.pdbx_strand_id
1 'polypeptide(L)' 'EIEVTATEEPTYIPGPWQPCSRTCGVGMQRRTVKCQVMLSFSQSVADLPDDECEGEKPATSQPCYNKPCRGGLGHAGL' A
#
# COMPACT_ATOMS: atom_id res chain seq x y z
N GLU A 1 18.42 -27.19 -16.06
CA GLU A 1 16.96 -27.06 -15.90
C GLU A 1 16.67 -25.74 -15.21
N ILE A 2 15.67 -24.99 -15.68
CA ILE A 2 15.33 -23.68 -15.12
C ILE A 2 14.54 -23.98 -13.85
N GLU A 3 15.21 -23.92 -12.70
CA GLU A 3 14.57 -23.93 -11.40
C GLU A 3 13.84 -22.60 -11.26
N VAL A 4 12.64 -22.53 -11.85
CA VAL A 4 11.65 -21.53 -11.47
C VAL A 4 11.26 -21.93 -10.06
N THR A 5 11.98 -21.40 -9.08
CA THR A 5 11.54 -21.39 -7.69
C THR A 5 10.23 -20.60 -7.69
N ALA A 6 9.12 -21.29 -7.98
CA ALA A 6 7.79 -20.81 -7.69
C ALA A 6 7.75 -20.69 -6.18
N THR A 7 8.01 -19.48 -5.67
CA THR A 7 7.86 -19.21 -4.25
C THR A 7 6.38 -19.31 -3.94
N GLU A 8 5.94 -20.47 -3.47
CA GLU A 8 4.61 -20.71 -2.88
C GLU A 8 4.47 -19.99 -1.53
N GLU A 9 5.40 -19.08 -1.21
CA GLU A 9 5.42 -18.28 -0.01
C GLU A 9 4.47 -17.09 -0.18
N PRO A 10 3.51 -16.91 0.74
CA PRO A 10 2.65 -15.74 0.76
C PRO A 10 3.46 -14.46 0.93
N THR A 11 3.16 -13.44 0.15
CA THR A 11 3.83 -12.13 0.24
C THR A 11 2.83 -10.99 0.37
N TYR A 12 3.23 -9.95 1.11
CA TYR A 12 2.43 -8.74 1.22
C TYR A 12 2.49 -7.92 -0.07
N ILE A 13 1.35 -7.82 -0.75
CA ILE A 13 1.21 -7.04 -1.98
C ILE A 13 0.48 -5.73 -1.67
N PRO A 14 1.18 -4.58 -1.72
CA PRO A 14 0.55 -3.28 -1.56
C PRO A 14 -0.22 -2.89 -2.84
N GLY A 15 -1.50 -2.56 -2.67
CA GLY A 15 -2.31 -1.95 -3.70
C GLY A 15 -1.93 -0.49 -3.99
N PRO A 16 -2.56 0.14 -4.99
CA PRO A 16 -2.33 1.54 -5.31
C PRO A 16 -2.81 2.44 -4.17
N TRP A 17 -2.08 3.55 -3.99
CA TRP A 17 -2.53 4.61 -3.09
C TRP A 17 -3.82 5.23 -3.60
N GLN A 18 -4.80 5.32 -2.70
CA GLN A 18 -6.01 6.08 -2.91
C GLN A 18 -5.68 7.57 -3.04
N PRO A 19 -6.55 8.36 -3.69
CA PRO A 19 -6.38 9.80 -3.76
C PRO A 19 -6.16 10.43 -2.39
N CYS A 20 -5.35 11.48 -2.36
CA CYS A 20 -5.05 12.22 -1.14
C CYS A 20 -6.35 12.73 -0.50
N SER A 21 -6.46 12.62 0.83
CA SER A 21 -7.65 13.08 1.58
C SER A 21 -7.93 14.58 1.43
N ARG A 22 -6.94 15.35 0.98
CA ARG A 22 -7.06 16.76 0.65
C ARG A 22 -6.66 16.98 -0.80
N THR A 23 -7.24 17.99 -1.43
CA THR A 23 -6.87 18.46 -2.77
C THR A 23 -5.90 19.64 -2.75
N CYS A 24 -5.56 20.14 -1.55
CA CYS A 24 -4.57 21.18 -1.31
C CYS A 24 -3.88 20.97 0.06
N GLY A 25 -2.64 21.46 0.18
CA GLY A 25 -1.82 21.31 1.38
C GLY A 25 -1.43 19.85 1.69
N VAL A 26 -1.09 19.60 2.95
CA VAL A 26 -0.72 18.27 3.46
C VAL A 26 -1.96 17.48 3.84
N GLY A 27 -2.11 16.29 3.27
CA GLY A 27 -3.16 15.32 3.59
C GLY A 27 -2.59 13.94 3.87
N MET A 28 -3.48 12.93 3.91
CA MET A 28 -3.12 11.53 4.03
C MET A 28 -3.72 10.74 2.87
N GLN A 29 -2.95 9.79 2.35
CA GLN A 29 -3.43 8.79 1.41
C GLN A 29 -3.37 7.42 2.07
N ARG A 30 -4.31 6.54 1.69
CA ARG A 30 -4.43 5.18 2.21
C ARG A 30 -4.26 4.19 1.07
N ARG A 31 -3.77 3.00 1.35
CA ARG A 31 -3.78 1.87 0.41
C ARG A 31 -4.19 0.61 1.13
N THR A 32 -4.73 -0.32 0.37
CA THR A 32 -4.92 -1.69 0.84
C THR A 32 -3.62 -2.45 0.67
N VAL A 33 -3.31 -3.34 1.61
CA VAL A 33 -2.20 -4.30 1.49
C VAL A 33 -2.82 -5.65 1.75
N LYS A 34 -2.62 -6.59 0.83
CA LYS A 34 -3.17 -7.95 0.91
C LYS A 34 -2.04 -8.95 1.01
N CYS A 35 -2.25 -10.01 1.77
CA CYS A 35 -1.42 -11.19 1.68
C CYS A 35 -1.84 -12.02 0.46
N GLN A 36 -0.92 -12.32 -0.45
CA GLN A 36 -1.23 -13.07 -1.67
C GLN A 36 -0.20 -14.17 -1.92
N VAL A 37 -0.67 -15.30 -2.46
CA VAL A 37 0.18 -16.42 -2.90
C VAL A 37 -0.11 -16.78 -4.36
N MET A 38 0.93 -17.14 -5.11
CA MET A 38 0.79 -17.68 -6.45
C MET A 38 0.65 -19.20 -6.38
N LEU A 39 -0.53 -19.70 -6.72
CA LEU A 39 -0.80 -21.13 -6.79
C LEU A 39 -0.29 -21.68 -8.12
N SER A 40 0.85 -22.38 -8.06
CA SER A 40 1.55 -22.95 -9.22
C SER A 40 0.67 -23.93 -10.01
N PHE A 41 -0.09 -24.79 -9.32
CA PHE A 41 -0.96 -25.79 -9.91
C PHE A 41 -2.09 -25.20 -10.76
N SER A 42 -2.74 -24.15 -10.27
CA SER A 42 -3.88 -23.49 -10.95
C SER A 42 -3.48 -22.24 -11.74
N GLN A 43 -2.19 -21.86 -11.71
CA GLN A 43 -1.68 -20.62 -12.29
C GLN A 43 -2.53 -19.39 -11.90
N SER A 44 -2.88 -19.30 -10.62
CA SER A 44 -3.79 -18.26 -10.10
C SER A 44 -3.22 -17.61 -8.85
N VAL A 45 -3.62 -16.37 -8.59
CA VAL A 45 -3.31 -15.67 -7.35
C VAL A 45 -4.48 -15.82 -6.38
N ALA A 46 -4.18 -16.21 -5.14
CA ALA A 46 -5.15 -16.28 -4.06
C ALA A 46 -4.86 -15.22 -3.00
N ASP A 47 -5.91 -14.57 -2.49
CA ASP A 47 -5.84 -13.72 -1.31
C ASP A 47 -5.87 -14.61 -0.06
N LEU A 48 -4.94 -14.39 0.85
CA LEU A 48 -4.83 -15.09 2.13
C LEU A 48 -5.09 -14.15 3.32
N PRO A 49 -5.35 -14.68 4.51
CA PRO A 49 -5.29 -13.91 5.76
C PRO A 49 -3.93 -13.23 5.92
N ASP A 50 -3.91 -12.06 6.58
CA ASP A 50 -2.65 -11.32 6.78
C ASP A 50 -1.61 -12.14 7.57
N ASP A 51 -2.05 -12.99 8.50
CA ASP A 51 -1.18 -13.78 9.37
C ASP A 51 -0.37 -14.86 8.62
N GLU A 52 -0.74 -15.20 7.38
CA GLU A 52 -0.01 -16.13 6.53
C GLU A 52 1.23 -15.49 5.88
N CYS A 53 1.26 -14.17 5.77
CA CYS A 53 2.41 -13.45 5.24
C CYS A 53 3.37 -13.10 6.37
N GLU A 54 4.55 -13.70 6.31
CA GLU A 54 5.63 -13.38 7.24
C GLU A 54 6.28 -12.02 6.93
N GLY A 55 6.86 -11.40 7.96
CA GLY A 55 7.59 -10.14 7.83
C GLY A 55 6.77 -8.88 8.08
N GLU A 56 7.34 -7.73 7.73
CA GLU A 56 6.74 -6.43 8.02
C GLU A 56 5.67 -6.05 7.00
N LYS A 57 4.44 -5.86 7.47
CA LYS A 57 3.35 -5.38 6.62
C LYS A 57 3.64 -3.95 6.13
N PRO A 58 3.66 -3.71 4.80
CA PRO A 58 3.84 -2.37 4.25
C PRO A 58 2.84 -1.35 4.81
N ALA A 59 3.27 -0.09 4.94
CA ALA A 59 2.43 0.97 5.47
C ALA A 59 1.10 1.10 4.69
N THR A 60 -0.02 1.12 5.39
CA THR A 60 -1.36 1.30 4.81
C THR A 60 -1.78 2.77 4.71
N SER A 61 -0.99 3.67 5.31
CA SER A 61 -1.22 5.12 5.26
C SER A 61 0.11 5.86 5.12
N GLN A 62 0.11 6.97 4.38
CA GLN A 62 1.26 7.86 4.28
C GLN A 62 0.81 9.30 4.03
N PRO A 63 1.64 10.32 4.36
CA PRO A 63 1.35 11.70 4.00
C PRO A 63 1.36 11.88 2.48
N CYS A 64 0.54 12.82 2.00
CA CYS A 64 0.54 13.28 0.62
C CYS A 64 0.55 14.81 0.59
N TYR A 65 1.23 15.35 -0.42
CA TYR A 65 1.50 16.77 -0.54
C TYR A 65 0.88 17.29 -1.83
N ASN A 66 -0.11 18.16 -1.70
CA ASN A 66 -0.73 18.84 -2.83
C ASN A 66 -0.30 20.31 -2.88
N LYS A 67 -0.72 20.98 -3.95
CA LYS A 67 -0.61 22.44 -4.09
C LYS A 67 -1.08 23.16 -2.81
N PRO A 68 -0.46 24.28 -2.41
CA PRO A 68 -0.92 25.07 -1.27
C PRO A 68 -2.40 25.46 -1.39
N CYS A 69 -3.09 25.50 -0.24
CA CYS A 69 -4.48 25.95 -0.21
C CYS A 69 -4.54 27.47 -0.40
N ARG A 70 -5.33 27.94 -1.37
CA ARG A 70 -5.60 29.37 -1.57
C ARG A 70 -6.54 29.84 -0.45
N GLY A 71 -5.97 30.35 0.64
CA GLY A 71 -6.72 30.87 1.79
C GLY A 71 -6.17 30.47 3.16
N GLY A 72 -5.15 29.61 3.23
CA GLY A 72 -4.45 29.32 4.48
C GLY A 72 -3.36 30.35 4.73
N LEU A 73 -3.74 31.56 5.17
CA LEU A 73 -2.82 32.38 5.95
C LEU A 73 -2.33 31.49 7.09
N GLY A 74 -1.05 31.09 7.01
CA GLY A 74 -0.41 30.37 8.09
C GLY A 74 -0.45 31.26 9.31
N HIS A 75 -1.36 30.98 10.24
CA HIS A 75 -1.21 31.39 11.63
C HIS A 75 -0.09 30.55 12.24
N ALA A 76 1.13 30.80 11.80
CA ALA A 76 2.30 30.60 12.63
C ALA A 76 2.27 31.76 13.62
N GLY A 77 1.78 31.48 14.83
CA GLY A 77 1.79 32.45 15.90
C GLY A 77 3.22 32.89 16.20
N LEU A 78 3.41 34.21 16.17
CA LEU A 78 4.39 35.00 16.92
C LEU A 78 3.73 36.35 17.20
#